data_AF-A0A2E0DN63-F1
#
_entry.id   AF-A0A2E0DN63-F1
#
_cell.length_a   1.000
_cell.length_b   1.000
_cell.length_c   1.000
_cell.angle_alpha   90.00
_cell.angle_beta   90.00
_cell.angle_gamma   90.00
#
_symmetry.space_group_name_H-M   'P 1'
#
loop_
_entity.id
_entity.type
_entity.pdbx_description
1 polymer ?
#
loop_
_entity_poly.entity_id
_entity_poly.type
_entity_poly.pdbx_seq_one_letter_code
_entity_poly.pdbx_strand_id
1 'polypeptide(L)'
;MRLTTRLQVFILVALCAAPIACDAQQRRSFRDREPTIPPPSITEYKPESTLVVPEHEVPRARFPLVDIHGHPPTLDNLETIESVVAEMDRLNIGVMVQARPSSGQRLRSQIEAVREAGYEDRFVFFASLDLENIDLGSGLKIARQLEEDIDAGAVGIGEISKAFGLFHTKMDGSRLAMD
;
A
#
# COMPACT_ATOMS: atom_id res chain seq x y z
N MET A 1 -52.13 49.75 -37.67
CA MET A 1 -53.31 48.87 -37.54
C MET A 1 -52.83 47.50 -37.06
N ARG A 2 -53.53 46.93 -36.06
CA ARG A 2 -53.33 45.71 -35.24
C ARG A 2 -52.61 44.52 -35.93
N LEU A 3 -51.55 43.92 -35.36
CA LEU A 3 -51.43 42.85 -34.32
C LEU A 3 -51.60 41.41 -34.88
N THR A 4 -50.56 40.53 -34.76
CA THR A 4 -50.54 39.21 -34.05
C THR A 4 -49.44 38.21 -34.52
N THR A 5 -48.52 37.90 -33.61
CA THR A 5 -47.99 36.57 -33.16
C THR A 5 -47.83 35.38 -34.13
N ARG A 6 -46.61 34.79 -34.20
CA ARG A 6 -46.31 33.41 -33.70
C ARG A 6 -44.84 32.95 -33.90
N LEU A 7 -44.38 32.30 -32.84
CA LEU A 7 -43.16 31.55 -32.51
C LEU A 7 -42.82 30.35 -33.43
N GLN A 8 -41.57 30.25 -33.91
CA GLN A 8 -40.85 29.00 -34.31
C GLN A 8 -39.33 29.28 -34.21
N VAL A 9 -38.55 28.87 -33.19
CA VAL A 9 -38.11 27.52 -32.75
C VAL A 9 -36.88 26.96 -33.54
N PHE A 10 -35.82 26.66 -32.76
CA PHE A 10 -34.58 25.89 -33.01
C PHE A 10 -33.47 26.44 -33.93
N ILE A 11 -32.42 27.00 -33.31
CA ILE A 11 -31.04 26.80 -33.78
C ILE A 11 -30.27 26.10 -32.66
N LEU A 12 -30.13 24.79 -32.82
CA LEU A 12 -29.24 23.93 -32.04
C LEU A 12 -27.81 24.25 -32.50
N VAL A 13 -27.04 24.99 -31.70
CA VAL A 13 -25.59 25.12 -31.93
C VAL A 13 -24.97 23.79 -31.55
N ALA A 14 -24.70 22.97 -32.58
CA ALA A 14 -23.95 21.73 -32.44
C ALA A 14 -22.53 22.07 -31.99
N LEU A 15 -22.28 21.91 -30.69
CA LEU A 15 -20.96 21.85 -30.11
C LEU A 15 -20.28 20.59 -30.68
N CYS A 16 -19.57 20.72 -31.79
CA CYS A 16 -18.67 19.67 -32.28
C CYS A 16 -17.55 19.50 -31.24
N ALA A 17 -17.79 18.63 -30.26
CA ALA A 17 -16.74 18.04 -29.45
C ALA A 17 -15.89 17.17 -30.39
N ALA A 18 -14.86 17.77 -31.00
CA ALA A 18 -13.76 16.98 -31.50
C ALA A 18 -13.10 16.35 -30.27
N PRO A 19 -13.07 15.01 -30.13
CA PRO A 19 -12.26 14.41 -29.10
C PRO A 19 -10.83 14.80 -29.43
N ILE A 20 -10.20 15.60 -28.57
CA ILE A 20 -8.74 15.64 -28.49
C ILE A 20 -8.38 14.24 -28.00
N ALA A 21 -8.24 13.30 -28.94
CA ALA A 21 -7.67 12.01 -28.67
C ALA A 21 -6.21 12.29 -28.29
N CYS A 22 -5.96 12.27 -26.98
CA CYS A 22 -4.62 12.26 -26.45
C CYS A 22 -3.99 10.93 -26.87
N ASP A 23 -3.35 10.91 -28.03
CA ASP A 23 -2.70 9.74 -28.64
C ASP A 23 -1.50 9.25 -27.78
N ALA A 24 -1.13 10.01 -26.75
CA ALA A 24 -0.03 9.71 -25.84
C ALA A 24 -0.29 8.50 -24.92
N GLN A 25 -1.51 7.95 -24.86
CA GLN A 25 -1.83 6.80 -24.00
C GLN A 25 -2.52 5.63 -24.71
N GLN A 26 -2.56 5.62 -26.05
CA GLN A 26 -3.02 4.42 -26.76
C GLN A 26 -1.94 3.34 -26.60
N ARG A 27 -1.99 2.61 -25.48
CA ARG A 27 -1.22 1.39 -25.25
C ARG A 27 -1.53 0.46 -26.42
N ARG A 28 -0.61 0.38 -27.38
CA ARG A 28 -0.67 -0.60 -28.45
C ARG A 28 -0.82 -1.96 -27.78
N SER A 29 -1.91 -2.65 -28.08
CA SER A 29 -2.15 -4.01 -27.59
C SER A 29 -0.95 -4.87 -27.98
N PHE A 30 -0.23 -5.40 -27.00
CA PHE A 30 0.86 -6.36 -27.22
C PHE A 30 0.34 -7.76 -27.58
N ARG A 31 -0.98 -7.95 -27.70
CA ARG A 31 -1.62 -9.28 -27.84
C ARG A 31 -1.26 -10.03 -29.12
N ASP A 32 -0.86 -9.34 -30.17
CA ASP A 32 -0.61 -9.95 -31.50
C ASP A 32 0.86 -9.85 -31.94
N ARG A 33 1.79 -9.66 -30.99
CA ARG A 33 3.23 -9.62 -31.27
C ARG A 33 3.89 -10.93 -30.87
N GLU A 34 4.31 -11.69 -31.86
CA GLU A 34 5.22 -12.82 -31.66
C GLU A 34 6.64 -12.31 -31.34
N PRO A 35 7.37 -12.94 -30.40
CA PRO A 35 8.76 -12.61 -30.14
C PRO A 35 9.61 -12.75 -31.40
N THR A 36 10.34 -11.71 -31.79
CA THR A 36 11.28 -11.75 -32.93
C THR A 36 12.63 -12.35 -32.56
N ILE A 37 12.85 -12.63 -31.27
CA ILE A 37 14.02 -13.30 -30.72
C ILE A 37 13.55 -14.43 -29.79
N PRO A 38 14.30 -15.55 -29.71
CA PRO A 38 14.01 -16.59 -28.72
C PRO A 38 13.94 -16.00 -27.31
N PRO A 39 12.98 -16.43 -26.46
CA PRO A 39 12.93 -16.00 -25.07
C PRO A 39 14.26 -16.31 -24.36
N PRO A 40 14.83 -15.37 -23.60
CA PRO A 40 16.04 -15.65 -22.85
C PRO A 40 15.77 -16.69 -21.78
N SER A 41 16.76 -17.54 -21.48
CA SER A 41 16.73 -18.34 -20.26
C SER A 41 16.78 -17.43 -19.02
N ILE A 42 16.39 -17.96 -17.85
CA ILE A 42 16.43 -17.20 -16.59
C ILE A 42 17.83 -16.66 -16.28
N THR A 43 18.88 -17.32 -16.75
CA THR A 43 20.28 -16.89 -16.57
C THR A 43 20.73 -15.82 -17.57
N GLU A 44 20.06 -15.73 -18.72
CA GLU A 44 20.32 -14.74 -19.77
C GLU A 44 19.49 -13.47 -19.57
N TYR A 45 18.39 -13.55 -18.84
CA TYR A 45 17.50 -12.41 -18.59
C TYR A 45 18.13 -11.40 -17.62
N LYS A 46 18.82 -10.41 -18.18
CA LYS A 46 19.39 -9.25 -17.47
C LYS A 46 18.79 -7.96 -18.05
N PRO A 47 17.52 -7.63 -17.72
CA PRO A 47 16.90 -6.42 -18.25
C PRO A 47 17.64 -5.19 -17.70
N GLU A 48 18.18 -4.38 -18.61
CA GLU A 48 18.66 -3.05 -18.29
C GLU A 48 17.54 -2.04 -18.55
N SER A 49 17.42 -1.02 -17.70
CA SER A 49 16.49 0.07 -17.96
C SER A 49 16.91 0.79 -19.25
N THR A 50 16.07 0.75 -20.27
CA THR A 50 16.32 1.44 -21.55
C THR A 50 15.67 2.82 -21.61
N LEU A 51 14.98 3.25 -20.54
CA LEU A 51 14.30 4.53 -20.48
C LEU A 51 15.31 5.66 -20.26
N VAL A 52 15.67 6.36 -21.33
CA VAL A 52 16.50 7.57 -21.28
C VAL A 52 15.60 8.79 -21.45
N VAL A 53 15.19 9.37 -20.33
CA VAL A 53 14.39 10.61 -20.28
C VAL A 53 14.95 11.52 -19.19
N PRO A 54 14.76 12.86 -19.26
CA PRO A 54 15.10 13.75 -18.17
C PRO A 54 14.36 13.34 -16.88
N GLU A 55 15.10 13.25 -15.77
CA GLU A 55 14.52 12.99 -14.46
C GLU A 55 13.93 14.27 -13.86
N HIS A 56 12.82 14.12 -13.14
CA HIS A 56 12.20 15.20 -12.38
C HIS A 56 11.93 14.72 -10.96
N GLU A 57 12.88 14.97 -10.07
CA GLU A 57 12.75 14.61 -8.66
C GLU A 57 11.70 15.48 -7.95
N VAL A 58 10.81 14.82 -7.21
CA VAL A 58 9.84 15.48 -6.32
C VAL A 58 10.09 14.95 -4.90
N PRO A 59 11.12 15.45 -4.19
CA PRO A 59 11.60 14.87 -2.94
C PRO A 59 10.67 15.07 -1.75
N ARG A 60 9.62 15.89 -1.90
CA ARG A 60 8.62 16.18 -0.86
C ARG A 60 7.24 16.26 -1.49
N ALA A 61 6.26 15.60 -0.88
CA ALA A 61 4.89 15.67 -1.36
C ALA A 61 4.30 17.08 -1.24
N ARG A 62 3.55 17.52 -2.25
CA ARG A 62 2.91 18.86 -2.25
C ARG A 62 1.88 19.01 -1.13
N PHE A 63 1.19 17.92 -0.79
CA PHE A 63 0.19 17.85 0.27
C PHE A 63 0.60 16.76 1.28
N PRO A 64 0.22 16.90 2.56
CA PRO A 64 0.46 15.84 3.54
C PRO A 64 -0.16 14.52 3.06
N LEU A 65 0.62 13.43 3.11
CA LEU A 65 0.15 12.11 2.72
C LEU A 65 0.09 11.15 3.90
N VAL A 66 -0.72 10.10 3.75
CA VAL A 66 -0.74 8.93 4.62
C VAL A 66 0.09 7.84 3.94
N ASP A 67 1.18 7.43 4.58
CA ASP A 67 1.92 6.24 4.16
C ASP A 67 1.20 5.01 4.70
N ILE A 68 0.50 4.28 3.84
CA ILE A 68 -0.30 3.11 4.21
C ILE A 68 0.56 1.84 4.41
N HIS A 69 1.85 1.91 4.10
CA HIS A 69 2.73 0.74 4.03
C HIS A 69 4.17 1.07 4.45
N GLY A 70 4.31 1.67 5.64
CA GLY A 70 5.61 2.04 6.17
C GLY A 70 6.33 0.86 6.82
N HIS A 71 7.64 0.74 6.54
CA HIS A 71 8.52 -0.23 7.21
C HIS A 71 9.61 0.46 8.06
N PRO A 72 9.26 1.23 9.11
CA PRO A 72 10.25 1.90 9.95
C PRO A 72 11.12 0.86 10.70
N PRO A 73 12.23 1.24 11.35
CA PRO A 73 12.85 0.40 12.37
C PRO A 73 11.84 0.04 13.50
N THR A 74 12.23 -0.85 14.41
CA THR A 74 11.39 -1.11 15.61
C THR A 74 11.27 0.18 16.41
N LEU A 75 10.04 0.62 16.68
CA LEU A 75 9.75 1.89 17.38
C LEU A 75 9.74 1.68 18.90
N ASP A 76 10.89 1.35 19.50
CA ASP A 76 11.00 0.95 20.92
C ASP A 76 11.81 1.94 21.79
N ASN A 77 12.27 3.05 21.21
CA ASN A 77 13.01 4.09 21.90
C ASN A 77 12.83 5.46 21.23
N LEU A 78 13.00 6.53 22.01
CA LEU A 78 12.77 7.91 21.57
C LEU A 78 13.64 8.31 20.37
N GLU A 79 14.95 8.01 20.39
CA GLU A 79 15.87 8.39 19.31
C GLU A 79 15.44 7.81 17.96
N THR A 80 15.02 6.55 17.95
CA THR A 80 14.53 5.88 16.73
C THR A 80 13.23 6.49 16.25
N ILE A 81 12.29 6.78 17.15
CA ILE A 81 11.00 7.39 16.82
C ILE A 81 11.21 8.79 16.22
N GLU A 82 12.04 9.62 16.86
CA GLU A 82 12.34 10.99 16.38
C GLU A 82 13.02 10.98 15.01
N SER A 83 13.93 10.02 14.78
CA SER A 83 14.57 9.83 13.47
C SER A 83 13.56 9.49 12.36
N VAL A 84 12.60 8.59 12.65
CA VAL A 84 11.53 8.26 11.70
C VAL A 84 10.62 9.47 11.45
N VAL A 85 10.23 10.20 12.50
CA VAL A 85 9.40 11.40 12.38
C VAL A 85 10.11 12.49 11.56
N ALA A 86 11.42 12.66 11.73
CA ALA A 86 12.19 13.61 10.94
C ALA A 86 12.16 13.28 9.43
N GLU A 87 12.27 12.00 9.07
CA GLU A 87 12.13 11.57 7.67
C GLU A 87 10.69 11.72 7.16
N MET A 88 9.68 11.43 7.99
CA MET A 88 8.28 11.70 7.66
C MET A 88 8.06 13.18 7.35
N ASP A 89 8.59 14.09 8.17
CA ASP A 89 8.47 15.54 7.98
C ASP A 89 9.18 16.00 6.70
N ARG A 90 10.37 15.46 6.42
CA ARG A 90 11.14 15.73 5.19
C ARG A 90 10.34 15.37 3.93
N LEU A 91 9.60 14.26 3.98
CA LEU A 91 8.79 13.74 2.88
C LEU A 91 7.36 14.33 2.82
N ASN A 92 6.93 15.04 3.87
CA ASN A 92 5.55 15.51 4.09
C ASN A 92 4.55 14.35 4.30
N ILE A 93 4.97 13.34 5.08
CA ILE A 93 4.11 12.25 5.56
C ILE A 93 3.47 12.71 6.88
N GLY A 94 2.16 12.90 6.85
CA GLY A 94 1.39 13.27 8.04
C GLY A 94 1.24 12.10 9.00
N VAL A 95 0.87 10.94 8.46
CA VAL A 95 0.62 9.71 9.23
C VAL A 95 1.29 8.54 8.52
N MET A 96 1.94 7.67 9.27
CA MET A 96 2.47 6.40 8.80
C MET A 96 1.69 5.25 9.42
N VAL A 97 1.14 4.38 8.58
CA VAL A 97 0.70 3.05 8.99
C VAL A 97 1.93 2.16 9.01
N GLN A 98 2.38 1.85 10.22
CA GLN A 98 3.42 0.86 10.45
C GLN A 98 2.87 -0.49 9.98
N ALA A 99 3.52 -1.07 8.98
CA ALA A 99 3.15 -2.35 8.37
C ALA A 99 4.16 -3.47 8.66
N ARG A 100 5.10 -3.24 9.58
CA ARG A 100 6.06 -4.29 9.96
C ARG A 100 5.39 -5.33 10.84
N PRO A 101 5.56 -6.63 10.53
CA PRO A 101 4.97 -7.69 11.33
C PRO A 101 5.32 -7.55 12.82
N SER A 102 4.29 -7.33 13.63
CA SER A 102 4.36 -7.24 15.08
C SER A 102 3.00 -7.59 15.68
N SER A 103 3.02 -8.28 16.82
CA SER A 103 1.83 -8.64 17.60
C SER A 103 2.22 -8.80 19.07
N GLY A 104 1.20 -8.88 19.94
CA GLY A 104 1.34 -9.06 21.37
C GLY A 104 2.25 -8.04 22.03
N GLN A 105 3.08 -8.50 22.95
CA GLN A 105 3.92 -7.61 23.76
C GLN A 105 4.81 -6.71 22.90
N ARG A 106 5.30 -7.20 21.76
CA ARG A 106 6.15 -6.40 20.86
C ARG A 106 5.37 -5.26 20.22
N LEU A 107 4.12 -5.49 19.82
CA LEU A 107 3.26 -4.45 19.26
C LEU A 107 2.88 -3.43 20.33
N ARG A 108 2.42 -3.92 21.48
CA ARG A 108 2.06 -3.10 22.64
C ARG A 108 3.19 -2.14 23.04
N SER A 109 4.41 -2.66 23.20
CA SER A 109 5.55 -1.82 23.60
C SER A 109 5.92 -0.76 22.56
N GLN A 110 5.71 -1.00 21.26
CA GLN A 110 5.93 0.04 20.25
C GLN A 110 4.84 1.13 20.30
N ILE A 111 3.58 0.73 20.48
CA ILE A 111 2.48 1.69 20.64
C ILE A 111 2.70 2.55 21.89
N GLU A 112 3.08 1.93 23.01
CA GLU A 112 3.40 2.61 24.26
C GLU A 112 4.57 3.57 24.08
N ALA A 113 5.68 3.13 23.47
CA ALA A 113 6.85 3.98 23.23
C ALA A 113 6.53 5.21 22.35
N VAL A 114 5.73 5.03 21.29
CA VAL A 114 5.29 6.15 20.43
C VAL A 114 4.40 7.13 21.19
N ARG A 115 3.50 6.63 22.05
CA ARG A 115 2.64 7.47 22.89
C ARG A 115 3.45 8.22 23.95
N GLU A 116 4.42 7.56 24.58
CA GLU A 116 5.32 8.17 25.56
C GLU A 116 6.22 9.25 24.93
N ALA A 117 6.60 9.06 23.66
CA ALA A 117 7.33 10.05 22.88
C ALA A 117 6.45 11.23 22.40
N GLY A 118 5.13 11.17 22.55
CA GLY A 118 4.19 12.22 22.15
C GLY A 118 3.94 12.30 20.63
N TYR A 119 4.09 11.16 19.93
CA TYR A 119 3.89 11.06 18.48
C TYR A 119 2.73 10.12 18.10
N GLU A 120 1.79 9.87 19.00
CA GLU A 120 0.66 8.95 18.78
C GLU A 120 -0.19 9.30 17.54
N ASP A 121 -0.32 10.59 17.20
CA ASP A 121 -1.08 11.04 16.02
C ASP A 121 -0.30 10.86 14.70
N ARG A 122 0.98 10.48 14.76
CA ARG A 122 1.84 10.29 13.58
C ARG A 122 1.87 8.83 13.12
N PHE A 123 1.46 7.89 13.96
CA PHE A 123 1.56 6.46 13.66
C PHE A 123 0.23 5.75 13.84
N VAL A 124 -0.04 4.83 12.92
CA VAL A 124 -1.11 3.85 13.02
C VAL A 124 -0.47 2.47 12.99
N PHE A 125 -0.96 1.56 13.82
CA PHE A 125 -0.37 0.23 13.96
C PHE A 125 -1.32 -0.84 13.44
N PHE A 126 -0.79 -1.71 12.60
CA PHE A 126 -1.45 -2.94 12.21
C PHE A 126 -0.82 -4.14 12.92
N ALA A 127 -1.66 -5.06 13.38
CA ALA A 127 -1.23 -6.32 13.97
C ALA A 127 -0.86 -7.34 12.89
N SER A 128 0.06 -8.24 13.19
CA SER A 128 0.37 -9.41 12.35
C SER A 128 -0.09 -10.72 12.99
N LEU A 129 -0.35 -11.71 12.15
CA LEU A 129 -0.70 -13.06 12.61
C LEU A 129 0.56 -13.94 12.62
N ASP A 130 0.75 -14.70 13.69
CA ASP A 130 1.71 -15.80 13.71
C ASP A 130 1.01 -17.06 13.18
N LEU A 131 1.41 -17.46 11.97
CA LEU A 131 0.87 -18.61 11.24
C LEU A 131 1.86 -19.78 11.18
N GLU A 132 2.91 -19.76 12.00
CA GLU A 132 3.83 -20.88 12.13
C GLU A 132 3.27 -21.92 13.12
N ASN A 133 3.60 -23.20 12.89
CA ASN A 133 3.26 -24.30 13.79
C ASN A 133 1.75 -24.36 14.14
N ILE A 134 0.88 -24.21 13.13
CA ILE A 134 -0.58 -24.17 13.34
C ILE A 134 -1.18 -25.56 13.61
N ASP A 135 -2.16 -25.62 14.51
CA ASP A 135 -2.97 -26.78 14.86
C ASP A 135 -4.45 -26.41 15.11
N LEU A 136 -5.24 -27.38 15.60
CA LEU A 136 -6.67 -27.21 15.89
C LEU A 136 -6.98 -26.15 16.97
N GLY A 137 -6.04 -25.83 17.86
CA GLY A 137 -6.23 -24.83 18.92
C GLY A 137 -5.76 -23.42 18.55
N SER A 138 -4.97 -23.31 17.48
CA SER A 138 -4.26 -22.10 17.12
C SER A 138 -5.18 -20.94 16.74
N GLY A 139 -6.35 -21.22 16.15
CA GLY A 139 -7.34 -20.18 15.80
C GLY A 139 -7.82 -19.38 17.01
N LEU A 140 -8.11 -20.05 18.14
CA LEU A 140 -8.53 -19.37 19.37
C LEU A 140 -7.40 -18.54 19.99
N LYS A 141 -6.16 -19.04 19.93
CA LYS A 141 -4.97 -18.32 20.39
C LYS A 141 -4.73 -17.05 19.56
N ILE A 142 -4.83 -17.15 18.24
CA ILE A 142 -4.67 -16.01 17.32
C ILE A 142 -5.79 -14.97 17.54
N ALA A 143 -7.03 -15.43 17.68
CA ALA A 143 -8.16 -14.53 17.95
C ALA A 143 -7.96 -13.74 19.25
N ARG A 144 -7.55 -14.42 20.34
CA ARG A 144 -7.24 -13.76 21.61
C ARG A 144 -6.08 -12.76 21.47
N GLN A 145 -5.02 -13.13 20.75
CA GLN A 145 -3.92 -12.20 20.51
C GLN A 145 -4.38 -10.94 19.77
N LEU A 146 -5.26 -11.11 18.78
CA LEU A 146 -5.80 -9.99 18.02
C LEU A 146 -6.68 -9.08 18.89
N GLU A 147 -7.50 -9.64 19.79
CA GLU A 147 -8.25 -8.87 20.79
C GLU A 147 -7.30 -8.03 21.66
N GLU A 148 -6.24 -8.64 22.18
CA GLU A 148 -5.23 -7.96 23.01
C GLU A 148 -4.45 -6.87 22.24
N ASP A 149 -4.24 -7.06 20.93
CA ASP A 149 -3.58 -6.10 20.04
C ASP A 149 -4.49 -4.91 19.71
N ILE A 150 -5.79 -5.17 19.49
CA ILE A 150 -6.81 -4.13 19.32
C ILE A 150 -6.92 -3.29 20.59
N ASP A 151 -6.98 -3.92 21.76
CA ASP A 151 -7.02 -3.22 23.06
C ASP A 151 -5.76 -2.36 23.29
N ALA A 152 -4.61 -2.78 22.77
CA ALA A 152 -3.38 -1.99 22.83
C ALA A 152 -3.42 -0.76 21.91
N GLY A 153 -4.24 -0.78 20.85
CA GLY A 153 -4.41 0.32 19.89
C GLY A 153 -4.14 -0.04 18.43
N ALA A 154 -3.99 -1.33 18.11
CA ALA A 154 -3.94 -1.75 16.71
C ALA A 154 -5.31 -1.54 16.03
N VAL A 155 -5.33 -1.03 14.81
CA VAL A 155 -6.59 -0.69 14.11
C VAL A 155 -6.87 -1.57 12.89
N GLY A 156 -6.04 -2.59 12.65
CA GLY A 156 -6.18 -3.50 11.53
C GLY A 156 -5.16 -4.62 11.54
N ILE A 157 -5.30 -5.53 10.58
CA ILE A 157 -4.31 -6.57 10.30
C ILE A 157 -3.47 -6.08 9.11
N GLY A 158 -2.15 -6.18 9.25
CA GLY A 158 -1.20 -5.74 8.25
C GLY A 158 -0.93 -6.83 7.22
N GLU A 159 0.34 -6.96 6.85
CA GLU A 159 0.75 -8.01 5.94
C GLU A 159 0.57 -9.41 6.57
N ILE A 160 -0.11 -10.29 5.83
CA ILE A 160 0.04 -11.73 6.03
C ILE A 160 1.36 -12.12 5.36
N SER A 161 2.28 -12.69 6.14
CA SER A 161 3.62 -13.04 5.67
C SER A 161 3.58 -13.92 4.43
N LYS A 162 4.48 -13.67 3.46
CA LYS A 162 4.67 -14.53 2.28
C LYS A 162 5.10 -15.95 2.66
N ALA A 163 5.58 -16.16 3.89
CA ALA A 163 5.86 -17.49 4.40
C ALA A 163 4.58 -18.32 4.55
N PHE A 164 3.41 -17.70 4.72
CA PHE A 164 2.12 -18.38 4.61
C PHE A 164 1.96 -18.93 3.19
N GLY A 165 1.67 -20.23 3.07
CA GLY A 165 1.60 -20.92 1.78
C GLY A 165 2.95 -21.36 1.20
N LEU A 166 4.07 -20.69 1.53
CA LEU A 166 5.40 -21.06 1.03
C LEU A 166 6.18 -21.97 1.99
N PHE A 167 6.31 -21.59 3.26
CA PHE A 167 7.23 -22.22 4.21
C PHE A 167 6.65 -22.47 5.61
N HIS A 168 5.65 -21.71 6.05
CA HIS A 168 5.01 -21.95 7.33
C HIS A 168 4.46 -23.37 7.42
N THR A 169 4.61 -23.97 8.59
CA THR A 169 4.25 -25.35 8.86
C THR A 169 3.07 -25.45 9.82
N LYS A 170 2.40 -26.60 9.80
CA LYS A 170 1.54 -27.05 10.88
C LYS A 170 2.39 -27.69 11.97
N MET A 171 1.81 -27.93 13.15
CA MET A 171 2.51 -28.62 14.25
C MET A 171 3.10 -29.99 13.88
N ASP A 172 2.54 -30.68 12.88
CA ASP A 172 3.04 -31.98 12.39
C ASP A 172 4.20 -31.85 11.39
N GLY A 173 4.67 -30.64 11.12
CA GLY A 173 5.75 -30.32 10.17
C GLY A 173 5.30 -30.28 8.71
N SER A 174 4.03 -30.56 8.40
CA SER A 174 3.51 -30.39 7.03
C SER A 174 3.32 -28.92 6.70
N ARG A 175 3.48 -28.53 5.43
CA ARG A 175 3.29 -27.13 5.01
C ARG A 175 1.85 -26.68 5.24
N LEU A 176 1.68 -25.50 5.82
CA LEU A 176 0.40 -24.80 5.87
C LEU A 176 0.09 -24.24 4.48
N ALA A 177 -0.73 -24.98 3.73
CA ALA A 177 -1.13 -24.62 2.37
C ALA A 177 -2.18 -23.49 2.37
N MET A 178 -2.12 -22.65 1.34
CA MET A 178 -3.23 -21.77 0.95
C MET A 178 -4.16 -22.57 0.03
N ASP A 179 -5.46 -22.50 0.29
CA ASP A 179 -6.52 -23.10 -0.53
C ASP A 179 -7.06 -22.15 -1.61
#